data_AF-A0A0F9BWK1-F1
#
_entry.id   AF-A0A0F9BWK1-F1
#
_cell.length_a   1.000
_cell.length_b   1.000
_cell.length_c   1.000
_cell.angle_alpha   90.00
_cell.angle_beta   90.00
_cell.angle_gamma   90.00
#
_symmetry.space_group_name_H-M   'P 1'
#
loop_
_entity.id
_entity.type
_entity.pdbx_description
1 polymer ?
#
loop_
_entity_poly.entity_id
_entity_poly.type
_entity_poly.pdbx_seq_one_letter_code
_entity_poly.pdbx_strand_id
1 'polypeptide(L)'
;MGRGAAFTFSEDEFITENAETKTAKELYEVHESVRAEKMWPQRSVKSLARRVERLREVGSLGKRDEETRRKAYYGRNRIRGE
;
A
#
# COMPACT_ATOMS: atom_id res chain seq x y z
N MET A 1 33.73 -9.23 8.41
CA MET A 1 32.87 -9.13 7.22
C MET A 1 31.65 -10.03 7.43
N GLY A 2 30.63 -9.53 8.11
CA GLY A 2 29.44 -10.31 8.45
C GLY A 2 28.38 -10.20 7.35
N ARG A 3 28.23 -11.28 6.58
CA ARG A 3 27.07 -11.71 5.77
C ARG A 3 26.05 -10.61 5.43
N GLY A 4 26.10 -10.12 4.19
CA GLY A 4 24.96 -9.44 3.56
C GLY A 4 23.81 -10.44 3.43
N ALA A 5 22.87 -10.41 4.36
CA ALA A 5 21.52 -10.88 4.09
C ALA A 5 21.03 -10.07 2.90
N ALA A 6 20.67 -10.71 1.79
CA ALA A 6 19.97 -10.03 0.72
C ALA A 6 18.79 -9.31 1.37
N PHE A 7 18.79 -7.97 1.35
CA PHE A 7 17.66 -7.17 1.82
C PHE A 7 16.48 -7.52 0.92
N THR A 8 15.73 -8.56 1.28
CA THR A 8 14.52 -8.92 0.56
C THR A 8 13.52 -7.83 0.89
N PHE A 9 13.31 -6.94 -0.07
CA PHE A 9 12.28 -5.94 -0.05
C PHE A 9 10.96 -6.55 0.45
N SER A 10 10.57 -6.18 1.68
CA SER A 10 9.44 -6.77 2.39
C SER A 10 8.13 -6.14 1.95
N GLU A 11 7.01 -6.84 2.18
CA GLU A 11 5.66 -6.30 1.91
C GLU A 11 5.41 -5.01 2.72
N ASP A 12 5.99 -4.89 3.91
CA ASP A 12 5.86 -3.69 4.74
C ASP A 12 6.68 -2.52 4.19
N GLU A 13 7.91 -2.76 3.71
CA GLU A 13 8.72 -1.75 3.02
C GLU A 13 8.02 -1.22 1.76
N PHE A 14 7.46 -2.13 0.97
CA PHE A 14 6.63 -1.78 -0.19
C PHE A 14 5.45 -0.87 0.19
N ILE A 15 4.73 -1.22 1.26
CA ILE A 15 3.60 -0.42 1.73
C ILE A 15 4.08 0.94 2.22
N THR A 16 5.18 1.01 2.98
CA THR A 16 5.71 2.30 3.47
C THR A 16 6.13 3.23 2.34
N GLU A 17 6.78 2.71 1.29
CA GLU A 17 7.23 3.54 0.16
C GLU A 17 6.08 4.06 -0.71
N ASN A 18 4.95 3.34 -0.76
CA ASN A 18 3.88 3.63 -1.71
C ASN A 18 2.62 4.21 -1.06
N ALA A 19 2.37 3.97 0.23
CA ALA A 19 1.07 4.28 0.83
C ALA A 19 0.84 5.76 1.15
N GLU A 20 1.86 6.60 0.99
CA GLU A 20 1.71 8.05 1.09
C GLU A 20 1.09 8.65 -0.18
N THR A 21 1.43 8.08 -1.35
CA THR A 21 1.08 8.60 -2.70
C THR A 21 0.07 7.73 -3.47
N LYS A 22 -0.30 6.56 -2.92
CA LYS A 22 -1.26 5.64 -3.54
C LYS A 22 -2.43 5.34 -2.61
N THR A 23 -3.61 5.25 -3.20
CA THR A 23 -4.79 4.72 -2.50
C THR A 23 -4.65 3.22 -2.23
N ALA A 24 -5.46 2.67 -1.33
CA ALA A 24 -5.45 1.22 -1.05
C ALA A 24 -5.74 0.36 -2.30
N LYS A 25 -6.50 0.90 -3.27
CA LYS A 25 -6.77 0.22 -4.54
C LYS A 25 -5.54 0.23 -5.44
N GLU A 26 -4.89 1.38 -5.61
CA GLU A 26 -3.67 1.48 -6.42
C GLU A 26 -2.52 0.66 -5.81
N LEU A 27 -2.41 0.64 -4.47
CA LEU A 27 -1.48 -0.24 -3.76
C LEU A 27 -1.73 -1.71 -4.08
N TYR A 28 -3.00 -2.12 -4.16
CA TYR A 28 -3.37 -3.49 -4.51
C TYR A 28 -3.01 -3.84 -5.96
N GLU A 29 -3.24 -2.93 -6.91
CA GLU A 29 -2.89 -3.15 -8.32
C GLU A 29 -1.38 -3.32 -8.51
N VAL A 30 -0.58 -2.48 -7.85
CA VAL A 30 0.88 -2.61 -7.87
C VAL A 30 1.34 -3.87 -7.12
N HIS A 31 0.73 -4.17 -5.96
CA HIS A 31 1.03 -5.37 -5.17
C HIS A 31 0.77 -6.66 -5.97
N GLU A 32 -0.37 -6.78 -6.66
CA GLU A 32 -0.67 -7.93 -7.53
C GLU A 32 0.35 -8.10 -8.66
N SER A 33 0.93 -6.99 -9.15
CA SER A 33 1.90 -7.03 -10.25
C SER A 33 3.25 -7.59 -9.80
N VAL A 34 3.68 -7.28 -8.56
CA VAL A 34 4.99 -7.70 -8.04
C VAL A 34 4.92 -8.91 -7.09
N ARG A 35 3.72 -9.35 -6.68
CA ARG A 35 3.57 -10.43 -5.69
C ARG A 35 4.19 -11.75 -6.15
N ALA A 36 4.08 -12.07 -7.44
CA ALA A 36 4.58 -13.33 -7.99
C ALA A 36 6.11 -13.37 -7.95
N GLU A 37 6.75 -12.24 -8.26
CA GLU A 37 8.21 -12.08 -8.23
C GLU A 37 8.75 -12.06 -6.80
N LYS A 38 8.00 -11.49 -5.85
CA LYS A 38 8.40 -11.35 -4.45
C LYS A 38 7.90 -12.48 -3.53
N MET A 39 7.18 -13.45 -4.10
CA MET A 39 6.53 -14.55 -3.37
C MET A 39 5.63 -14.05 -2.23
N TRP A 40 4.97 -12.90 -2.42
CA TRP A 40 4.09 -12.32 -1.41
C TRP A 40 2.72 -13.01 -1.39
N PRO A 41 2.06 -13.07 -0.22
CA PRO A 41 0.74 -13.67 -0.11
C PRO A 41 -0.28 -12.86 -0.90
N GLN A 42 -1.27 -13.55 -1.48
CA GLN A 42 -2.41 -12.86 -2.10
C GLN A 42 -3.17 -12.06 -1.04
N ARG A 43 -3.40 -10.77 -1.31
CA ARG A 43 -4.10 -9.85 -0.41
C ARG A 43 -5.42 -9.41 -1.04
N SER A 44 -6.29 -8.80 -0.24
CA SER A 44 -7.40 -8.01 -0.75
C SER A 44 -7.10 -6.52 -0.50
N VAL A 45 -7.77 -5.64 -1.25
CA VAL A 45 -7.73 -4.18 -1.03
C VAL A 45 -7.99 -3.85 0.46
N LYS A 46 -8.95 -4.52 1.10
CA LYS A 46 -9.27 -4.35 2.53
C LYS A 46 -8.12 -4.79 3.44
N SER A 47 -7.43 -5.89 3.11
CA SER A 47 -6.27 -6.35 3.88
C SER A 47 -5.10 -5.39 3.77
N LEU A 48 -4.84 -4.84 2.58
CA LEU A 48 -3.78 -3.84 2.38
C LEU A 48 -4.12 -2.53 3.09
N ALA A 49 -5.36 -2.08 3.02
CA ALA A 49 -5.83 -0.90 3.76
C ALA A 49 -5.59 -1.03 5.27
N ARG A 50 -5.97 -2.17 5.87
CA ARG A 50 -5.72 -2.44 7.29
C ARG A 50 -4.23 -2.46 7.64
N ARG A 51 -3.39 -2.93 6.73
CA ARG A 51 -1.94 -3.00 6.95
C ARG A 51 -1.31 -1.60 6.89
N VAL A 52 -1.75 -0.77 5.94
CA VAL A 52 -1.42 0.67 5.90
C VAL A 52 -1.85 1.38 7.19
N GLU A 53 -3.06 1.11 7.69
CA GLU A 53 -3.55 1.69 8.94
C GLU A 53 -2.67 1.28 10.12
N ARG A 54 -2.35 -0.02 10.27
CA ARG A 54 -1.44 -0.48 11.34
C ARG A 54 -0.06 0.15 11.25
N LEU A 55 0.52 0.26 10.05
CA LEU A 55 1.83 0.89 9.85
C LEU A 55 1.82 2.39 10.20
N ARG A 56 0.68 3.07 10.05
CA ARG A 56 0.49 4.44 10.56
C ARG A 56 0.39 4.50 12.07
N GLU A 57 -0.36 3.58 12.68
CA GLU A 57 -0.52 3.54 14.14
C GLU A 57 0.80 3.36 14.87
N VAL A 58 1.72 2.56 14.30
CA VAL A 58 3.07 2.35 14.84
C VAL A 58 4.08 3.44 14.43
N GLY A 59 3.67 4.44 13.66
CA GLY A 59 4.50 5.57 13.23
C GLY A 59 5.48 5.26 12.09
N SER A 60 5.41 4.07 11.48
CA SER A 60 6.26 3.69 10.34
C SER A 60 5.85 4.34 9.02
N LEU A 61 4.71 5.04 8.98
CA LEU A 61 4.13 5.59 7.77
C LEU A 61 3.66 7.03 8.02
N GLY A 62 4.05 7.96 7.16
CA GLY A 62 3.66 9.36 7.25
C GLY A 62 2.19 9.60 6.91
N LYS A 63 1.82 10.89 6.94
CA LYS A 63 0.50 11.33 6.51
C LYS A 63 0.40 11.15 4.99
N ARG A 64 -0.76 10.69 4.52
CA ARG A 64 -1.05 10.63 3.08
C ARG A 64 -0.96 12.04 2.52
N ASP A 65 -0.46 12.17 1.31
CA ASP A 65 -0.51 13.44 0.60
C ASP A 65 -1.99 13.87 0.39
N GLU A 66 -2.19 15.17 0.20
CA GLU A 66 -3.53 15.74 0.10
C GLU A 66 -4.32 15.22 -1.11
N GLU A 67 -3.65 15.01 -2.24
CA GLU A 67 -4.24 14.44 -3.46
C GLU A 67 -4.67 12.99 -3.23
N THR A 68 -3.83 12.16 -2.61
CA THR A 68 -4.19 10.77 -2.28
C THR A 68 -5.28 10.71 -1.22
N ARG A 69 -5.33 11.64 -0.27
CA ARG A 69 -6.48 11.79 0.66
C ARG A 69 -7.77 12.11 -0.10
N ARG A 70 -7.73 13.06 -1.03
CA ARG A 70 -8.88 13.42 -1.87
C ARG A 70 -9.30 12.23 -2.72
N LYS A 71 -8.39 11.56 -3.44
CA LYS A 71 -8.68 10.37 -4.25
C LYS A 71 -9.29 9.23 -3.42
N ALA A 72 -8.77 8.96 -2.23
CA ALA A 72 -9.33 7.94 -1.35
C ALA A 72 -10.77 8.27 -0.89
N TYR A 73 -11.09 9.56 -0.72
CA TYR A 73 -12.41 10.03 -0.33
C TYR A 73 -13.39 10.04 -1.50
N TYR A 74 -12.98 10.59 -2.66
CA TYR A 74 -13.79 10.71 -3.87
C TYR A 74 -13.85 9.43 -4.72
N GLY A 75 -12.94 8.48 -4.51
CA GLY A 75 -12.95 7.16 -5.18
C GLY A 75 -14.17 6.29 -4.83
N ARG A 76 -14.94 6.65 -3.79
CA ARG A 76 -16.25 6.06 -3.49
C ARG A 76 -17.43 6.72 -4.23
N ASN A 77 -17.21 7.83 -4.93
CA ASN A 77 -18.29 8.68 -5.46
C ASN A 77 -18.32 8.72 -7.00
N ARG A 78 -18.00 7.60 -7.67
CA ARG A 78 -18.15 7.47 -9.12
C ARG A 78 -19.57 6.98 -9.47
N ILE A 79 -20.46 7.95 -9.65
CA ILE A 79 -21.62 7.98 -10.58
C ILE A 79 -22.85 7.10 -10.23
N ARG A 80 -23.88 7.73 -9.67
CA ARG A 80 -25.29 7.35 -9.90
C ARG A 80 -26.00 8.59 -10.45
N GLY A 81 -26.15 8.66 -11.77
CA GLY A 81 -26.72 9.80 -12.47
C GLY A 81 -26.06 10.03 -13.83
N GLU A 82 -26.07 9.00 -14.68
CA GLU A 82 -26.16 9.15 -16.13
C GLU A 82 -27.09 8.04 -16.65
#